data_AF-A0A914MC40-F1
#
_entry.id   AF-A0A914MC40-F1
#
_cell.length_a   1.000
_cell.length_b   1.000
_cell.length_c   1.000
_cell.angle_alpha   90.00
_cell.angle_beta   90.00
_cell.angle_gamma   90.00
#
_symmetry.space_group_name_H-M   'P 1'
#
loop_
_entity.id
_entity.type
_entity.pdbx_description
1 polymer ?
#
loop_
_entity_poly.entity_id
_entity_poly.type
_entity_poly.pdbx_seq_one_letter_code
_entity_poly.pdbx_strand_id
1 'polypeptide(L)'
;MENRLQKKVDIWGKKGPVIWSRPEQIIVYIDKSEENLLEKNTSIDKDNSSIINQHLRLQCKASGFPTPLYQWLDDDRKLEGANQSSLVILRCPCTARNVFRCKVWNQVEEGKEWSEFYRATGKTFYSELISDIVDLSSFAVPFADCENCYKQKMEELAKRLGDEQKLGNSNDNLNLHEDDPMTTIAPEELIASDKVALIISNRSYSPNMTNLITPHCDAETLADALQQLNFKTVTLGDLNLSEMKQMINAYKKLLGEGVYAIFYFAGHGFEANGQCYLLPIGAPANDYGPQDCLSMDLVMNEFRDFHPALNLILLDMCRRFLPLNIDAFVAYSERFRQGEIKINRNTVYGYATSEGIGAYEVKGEMNGVFMKYLKKRIKQPRPLLDMLNKVFLDIERDPKVRDVQIPELRSNLTKQRTLLDPLCKDGHTTSYNHHTFHWRTMHELPIPVQIEFSELKLQVTIWFDFCGHFTNKVYVFSSVEDLIPEDEDFQEFMEGKNKEDLNKGEDGRMLVSDCKTCSEWALSHLAYLRFPEEFECSSPKMCKDDAEGVSLCVLLSHLQKAKGELTCVVEIRDRQQKLIATKENQLLGHVLITRIAGKK
;
A
#
# COMPACT_ATOMS: atom_id res chain seq x y z
N MET A 1 -6.40 -23.61 -18.54
CA MET A 1 -6.83 -22.84 -17.36
C MET A 1 -7.10 -21.42 -17.81
N GLU A 2 -8.30 -20.93 -17.52
CA GLU A 2 -9.03 -19.87 -18.21
C GLU A 2 -8.36 -18.48 -18.17
N ASN A 3 -8.27 -17.86 -19.36
CA ASN A 3 -7.91 -16.45 -19.54
C ASN A 3 -8.99 -15.53 -18.95
N ARG A 4 -8.76 -15.00 -17.74
CA ARG A 4 -9.53 -13.92 -17.12
C ARG A 4 -8.79 -12.59 -17.33
N LEU A 5 -9.33 -11.69 -18.15
CA LEU A 5 -8.84 -10.30 -18.28
C LEU A 5 -9.41 -9.49 -17.10
N GLN A 6 -8.58 -9.21 -16.08
CA GLN A 6 -8.92 -8.35 -14.94
C GLN A 6 -8.19 -7.00 -15.05
N LYS A 7 -8.94 -5.89 -15.13
CA LYS A 7 -8.38 -4.52 -15.02
C LYS A 7 -8.76 -3.96 -13.63
N LYS A 8 -7.77 -3.76 -12.74
CA LYS A 8 -7.94 -3.29 -11.34
C LYS A 8 -7.51 -1.83 -11.16
N VAL A 9 -8.34 -0.93 -10.67
CA VAL A 9 -7.97 0.48 -10.41
C VAL A 9 -7.69 0.66 -8.91
N ASP A 10 -6.47 1.03 -8.54
CA ASP A 10 -6.02 1.27 -7.14
C ASP A 10 -6.24 2.75 -6.75
N ILE A 11 -6.70 3.01 -5.51
CA ILE A 11 -6.90 4.37 -4.99
C ILE A 11 -6.27 4.47 -3.59
N TRP A 12 -5.26 5.35 -3.43
CA TRP A 12 -4.75 5.80 -2.14
C TRP A 12 -5.20 7.26 -1.91
N GLY A 13 -5.86 7.55 -0.79
CA GLY A 13 -6.19 8.93 -0.43
C GLY A 13 -7.01 9.13 0.85
N LYS A 14 -6.35 9.80 1.81
CA LYS A 14 -6.85 10.59 2.96
C LYS A 14 -7.11 9.90 4.31
N LYS A 15 -6.53 10.56 5.33
CA LYS A 15 -6.56 10.32 6.78
C LYS A 15 -7.92 10.71 7.39
N GLY A 16 -8.41 9.90 8.34
CA GLY A 16 -9.50 10.25 9.27
C GLY A 16 -10.01 9.01 10.03
N PRO A 17 -10.41 9.10 11.32
CA PRO A 17 -10.74 7.95 12.15
C PRO A 17 -12.24 7.56 12.12
N VAL A 18 -12.51 6.26 12.36
CA VAL A 18 -13.76 5.58 12.80
C VAL A 18 -15.04 5.78 11.95
N ILE A 19 -15.12 5.13 10.79
CA ILE A 19 -16.07 4.06 10.42
C ILE A 19 -15.53 3.43 9.14
N TRP A 20 -15.26 2.12 9.18
CA TRP A 20 -14.64 1.42 8.06
C TRP A 20 -15.69 1.17 6.99
N SER A 21 -15.68 1.92 5.90
CA SER A 21 -15.88 1.34 4.57
C SER A 21 -14.66 1.70 3.76
N ARG A 22 -13.85 0.71 3.38
CA ARG A 22 -12.82 0.92 2.34
C ARG A 22 -13.28 0.11 1.13
N PRO A 23 -13.66 0.74 0.00
CA PRO A 23 -13.75 0.03 -1.26
C PRO A 23 -12.34 -0.45 -1.58
N GLU A 24 -12.15 -1.76 -1.56
CA GLU A 24 -10.88 -2.40 -1.91
C GLU A 24 -10.58 -2.25 -3.40
N GLN A 25 -11.61 -2.10 -4.27
CA GLN A 25 -11.52 -1.84 -5.72
C GLN A 25 -12.87 -2.00 -6.44
N ILE A 26 -13.06 -1.34 -7.59
CA ILE A 26 -13.92 -1.88 -8.65
C ILE A 26 -13.07 -2.74 -9.58
N ILE A 27 -13.41 -4.01 -9.69
CA ILE A 27 -12.81 -5.00 -10.58
C ILE A 27 -13.79 -5.27 -11.71
N VAL A 28 -13.37 -5.05 -12.95
CA VAL A 28 -14.16 -5.39 -14.14
C VAL A 28 -13.86 -6.83 -14.55
N TYR A 29 -14.90 -7.62 -14.69
CA TYR A 29 -14.88 -8.98 -15.21
C TYR A 29 -15.64 -9.03 -16.54
N ILE A 30 -15.20 -9.92 -17.42
CA ILE A 30 -16.03 -10.38 -18.55
C ILE A 30 -16.82 -11.58 -18.02
N ASP A 31 -18.15 -11.49 -18.05
CA ASP A 31 -18.98 -12.56 -17.52
C ASP A 31 -18.92 -13.77 -18.49
N LYS A 32 -18.63 -14.95 -17.96
CA LYS A 32 -18.69 -16.23 -18.69
C LYS A 32 -19.62 -17.23 -17.99
N SER A 33 -20.37 -16.77 -16.98
CA SER A 33 -20.97 -17.66 -15.97
C SER A 33 -22.25 -18.42 -16.37
N GLU A 34 -22.66 -18.42 -17.64
CA GLU A 34 -23.80 -19.23 -18.12
C GLU A 34 -23.42 -20.63 -18.64
N GLU A 35 -22.22 -21.15 -18.36
CA GLU A 35 -21.91 -22.55 -18.74
C GLU A 35 -22.66 -23.61 -17.90
N ASN A 36 -23.12 -23.30 -16.68
CA ASN A 36 -23.64 -24.32 -15.75
C ASN A 36 -25.17 -24.42 -15.61
N LEU A 37 -25.96 -23.60 -16.32
CA LEU A 37 -27.43 -23.70 -16.30
C LEU A 37 -28.02 -24.39 -17.54
N LEU A 38 -27.23 -24.60 -18.59
CA LEU A 38 -27.69 -25.17 -19.87
C LEU A 38 -27.40 -26.67 -20.04
N GLU A 39 -26.60 -27.31 -19.18
CA GLU A 39 -26.28 -28.74 -19.30
C GLU A 39 -27.44 -29.70 -19.03
N LYS A 40 -28.61 -29.21 -18.59
CA LYS A 40 -29.76 -30.10 -18.34
C LYS A 40 -30.86 -30.10 -19.38
N ASN A 41 -30.84 -29.25 -20.41
CA ASN A 41 -31.86 -29.32 -21.46
C ASN A 41 -31.30 -29.02 -22.84
N THR A 42 -31.28 -30.09 -23.65
CA THR A 42 -31.32 -30.11 -25.13
C THR A 42 -30.09 -29.61 -25.89
N SER A 43 -29.69 -30.43 -26.86
CA SER A 43 -28.72 -30.18 -27.92
C SER A 43 -28.98 -28.85 -28.64
N ILE A 44 -28.08 -27.88 -28.50
CA ILE A 44 -28.14 -26.59 -29.23
C ILE A 44 -26.77 -26.26 -29.83
N ASP A 45 -26.85 -25.70 -31.03
CA ASP A 45 -25.83 -25.34 -32.01
C ASP A 45 -24.66 -24.45 -31.52
N LYS A 46 -23.56 -24.53 -32.26
CA LYS A 46 -22.31 -23.77 -32.11
C LYS A 46 -22.45 -22.24 -32.20
N ASP A 47 -23.63 -21.72 -32.52
CA ASP A 47 -23.89 -20.28 -32.67
C ASP A 47 -24.13 -19.52 -31.34
N ASN A 48 -24.42 -20.21 -30.23
CA ASN A 48 -24.65 -19.54 -28.94
C ASN A 48 -23.38 -19.04 -28.22
N SER A 49 -22.18 -19.37 -28.73
CA SER A 49 -20.90 -18.84 -28.20
C SER A 49 -20.74 -17.32 -28.39
N SER A 50 -21.52 -16.73 -29.30
CA SER A 50 -21.57 -15.29 -29.59
C SER A 50 -22.25 -14.47 -28.48
N ILE A 51 -23.29 -15.02 -27.85
CA ILE A 51 -24.15 -14.30 -26.89
C ILE A 51 -23.43 -14.10 -25.54
N ILE A 52 -22.61 -15.07 -25.13
CA ILE A 52 -21.88 -15.08 -23.85
C ILE A 52 -20.80 -13.99 -23.79
N ASN A 53 -20.29 -13.53 -24.94
CA ASN A 53 -19.26 -12.47 -25.00
C ASN A 53 -19.81 -11.04 -25.02
N GLN A 54 -21.13 -10.84 -24.87
CA GLN A 54 -21.77 -9.53 -24.99
C GLN A 54 -21.91 -8.75 -23.67
N HIS A 55 -21.67 -9.39 -22.51
CA HIS A 55 -21.87 -8.76 -21.20
C HIS A 55 -20.55 -8.58 -20.43
N LEU A 56 -20.42 -7.46 -19.72
CA LEU A 56 -19.36 -7.17 -18.73
C LEU A 56 -19.98 -7.16 -17.34
N ARG A 57 -19.29 -7.74 -16.38
CA ARG A 57 -19.66 -7.69 -14.97
C ARG A 57 -18.68 -6.80 -14.22
N LEU A 58 -19.11 -5.62 -13.84
CA LEU A 58 -18.41 -4.73 -12.92
C LEU A 58 -18.63 -5.25 -11.50
N GLN A 59 -17.59 -5.37 -10.67
CA GLN A 59 -17.71 -5.76 -9.28
C GLN A 59 -17.01 -4.73 -8.39
N CYS A 60 -17.74 -4.08 -7.50
CA CYS A 60 -17.20 -3.26 -6.44
C CYS A 60 -17.00 -4.11 -5.18
N LYS A 61 -15.76 -4.25 -4.72
CA LYS A 61 -15.46 -4.89 -3.44
C LYS A 61 -15.26 -3.81 -2.40
N ALA A 62 -16.04 -3.86 -1.32
CA ALA A 62 -15.83 -3.04 -0.15
C ALA A 62 -16.00 -3.87 1.11
N SER A 63 -15.11 -3.66 2.07
CA SER A 63 -15.17 -4.22 3.41
C SER A 63 -15.50 -3.10 4.39
N GLY A 64 -16.38 -3.39 5.34
CA GLY A 64 -16.82 -2.39 6.29
C GLY A 64 -17.85 -2.86 7.30
N PHE A 65 -18.00 -2.07 8.36
CA PHE A 65 -18.96 -2.31 9.44
C PHE A 65 -19.85 -1.07 9.64
N PRO A 66 -21.18 -1.19 9.61
CA PRO A 66 -21.97 -2.36 9.19
C PRO A 66 -21.69 -2.74 7.73
N THR A 67 -22.19 -3.89 7.27
CA THR A 67 -21.98 -4.39 5.90
C THR A 67 -22.22 -3.28 4.87
N PRO A 68 -21.26 -2.98 3.98
CA PRO A 68 -21.40 -1.87 3.04
C PRO A 68 -22.58 -2.08 2.09
N LEU A 69 -23.29 -0.99 1.84
CA LEU A 69 -24.32 -0.87 0.82
C LEU A 69 -23.71 -0.30 -0.45
N TYR A 70 -24.30 -0.64 -1.59
CA TYR A 70 -23.78 -0.29 -2.92
C TYR A 70 -24.86 0.43 -3.72
N GLN A 71 -24.44 1.34 -4.60
CA GLN A 71 -25.28 1.98 -5.60
C GLN A 71 -24.41 2.32 -6.81
N TRP A 72 -24.77 1.78 -7.98
CA TRP A 72 -24.09 2.16 -9.21
C TRP A 72 -24.65 3.45 -9.79
N LEU A 73 -23.74 4.26 -10.33
CA LEU A 73 -23.96 5.55 -10.95
C LEU A 73 -23.48 5.47 -12.40
N ASP A 74 -24.28 5.99 -13.32
CA ASP A 74 -23.95 6.21 -14.73
C ASP A 74 -23.92 7.72 -14.99
N ASP A 75 -22.74 8.28 -15.28
CA ASP A 75 -22.55 9.73 -15.45
C ASP A 75 -23.18 10.55 -14.29
N ASP A 76 -22.90 10.09 -13.06
CA ASP A 76 -23.44 10.61 -11.79
C ASP A 76 -24.97 10.50 -11.59
N ARG A 77 -25.68 9.76 -12.46
CA ARG A 77 -27.11 9.41 -12.29
C ARG A 77 -27.26 8.02 -11.69
N LYS A 78 -28.18 7.86 -10.74
CA LYS A 78 -28.44 6.56 -10.09
C LYS A 78 -29.05 5.56 -11.08
N LEU A 79 -28.45 4.38 -11.17
CA LEU A 79 -29.04 3.24 -11.87
C LEU A 79 -30.05 2.54 -10.97
N GLU A 80 -31.32 2.53 -11.37
CA GLU A 80 -32.39 1.87 -10.63
C GLU A 80 -32.14 0.35 -10.54
N GLY A 81 -32.27 -0.22 -9.33
CA GLY A 81 -32.06 -1.65 -9.08
C GLY A 81 -30.59 -2.11 -8.99
N ALA A 82 -29.62 -1.24 -9.27
CA ALA A 82 -28.20 -1.57 -9.20
C ALA A 82 -27.60 -1.29 -7.80
N ASN A 83 -28.09 -1.99 -6.78
CA ASN A 83 -27.73 -1.80 -5.38
C ASN A 83 -26.80 -2.90 -4.81
N GLN A 84 -26.25 -3.75 -5.68
CA GLN A 84 -25.38 -4.86 -5.31
C GLN A 84 -23.91 -4.54 -5.58
N SER A 85 -23.03 -5.34 -4.97
CA SER A 85 -21.59 -5.29 -5.20
C SER A 85 -21.19 -5.67 -6.63
N SER A 86 -22.11 -6.14 -7.48
CA SER A 86 -21.87 -6.35 -8.90
C SER A 86 -22.94 -5.73 -9.79
N LEU A 87 -22.52 -5.19 -10.93
CA LEU A 87 -23.35 -4.64 -12.00
C LEU A 87 -23.00 -5.34 -13.32
N VAL A 88 -24.01 -5.84 -14.04
CA VAL A 88 -23.84 -6.44 -15.36
C VAL A 88 -24.30 -5.45 -16.43
N ILE A 89 -23.49 -5.22 -17.46
CA ILE A 89 -23.73 -4.27 -18.53
C ILE A 89 -23.42 -4.88 -19.90
N LEU A 90 -24.08 -4.38 -20.94
CA LEU A 90 -23.86 -4.80 -22.33
C LEU A 90 -22.67 -4.07 -22.96
N ARG A 91 -21.88 -4.77 -23.78
CA ARG A 91 -20.75 -4.25 -24.57
C ARG A 91 -21.19 -3.50 -25.84
N CYS A 92 -22.16 -2.57 -25.74
CA CYS A 92 -22.58 -1.75 -26.89
C CYS A 92 -21.84 -0.40 -26.95
N PRO A 93 -21.64 0.20 -28.13
CA PRO A 93 -21.11 1.55 -28.26
C PRO A 93 -21.92 2.63 -27.50
N CYS A 94 -23.22 2.43 -27.26
CA CYS A 94 -24.01 3.35 -26.42
C CYS A 94 -23.62 3.29 -24.94
N THR A 95 -23.23 2.11 -24.44
CA THR A 95 -22.84 1.88 -23.04
C THR A 95 -21.35 2.16 -22.83
N ALA A 96 -20.54 2.07 -23.88
CA ALA A 96 -19.11 2.37 -23.82
C ALA A 96 -18.78 3.87 -23.69
N ARG A 97 -19.77 4.76 -23.91
CA ARG A 97 -19.68 6.19 -23.60
C ARG A 97 -19.98 6.50 -22.13
N ASN A 98 -20.48 5.52 -21.37
CA ASN A 98 -20.96 5.72 -20.02
C ASN A 98 -19.85 5.46 -19.01
N VAL A 99 -19.63 6.46 -18.17
CA VAL A 99 -18.66 6.44 -17.08
C VAL A 99 -19.38 5.89 -15.85
N PHE A 100 -19.00 4.68 -15.44
CA PHE A 100 -19.60 4.04 -14.27
C PHE A 100 -18.81 4.37 -13.01
N ARG A 101 -19.53 4.74 -11.95
CA ARG A 101 -19.01 4.83 -10.58
C ARG A 101 -19.83 3.91 -9.69
N CYS A 102 -19.22 3.34 -8.66
CA CYS A 102 -19.94 2.69 -7.58
C CYS A 102 -19.83 3.55 -6.33
N LYS A 103 -20.97 4.00 -5.85
CA LYS A 103 -21.12 4.61 -4.53
C LYS A 103 -21.27 3.48 -3.52
N VAL A 104 -20.37 3.47 -2.56
CA VAL A 104 -20.40 2.55 -1.42
C VAL A 104 -20.56 3.37 -0.17
N TRP A 105 -21.49 2.98 0.68
CA TRP A 105 -21.61 3.60 1.99
C TRP A 105 -21.97 2.57 3.04
N ASN A 106 -21.63 2.88 4.26
CA ASN A 106 -22.14 2.18 5.42
C ASN A 106 -22.63 3.22 6.41
N GLN A 107 -23.78 2.92 7.00
CA GLN A 107 -24.38 3.76 7.99
C GLN A 107 -24.75 2.89 9.18
N VAL A 108 -24.42 3.39 10.35
CA VAL A 108 -24.94 2.82 11.58
C VAL A 108 -26.40 3.30 11.72
N GLU A 109 -27.34 2.40 11.49
CA GLU A 109 -28.79 2.64 11.61
C GLU A 109 -29.17 3.05 13.03
N GLU A 110 -30.27 3.76 13.20
CA GLU A 110 -30.73 4.17 14.54
C GLU A 110 -31.56 3.05 15.18
N GLY A 111 -31.31 2.76 16.46
CA GLY A 111 -32.01 1.69 17.19
C GLY A 111 -31.41 0.27 17.06
N LYS A 112 -30.15 0.13 16.63
CA LYS A 112 -29.36 -1.09 16.79
C LYS A 112 -28.45 -0.96 18.03
N GLU A 113 -28.02 -2.08 18.61
CA GLU A 113 -27.27 -2.10 19.89
C GLU A 113 -25.98 -1.26 19.87
N TRP A 114 -25.30 -1.21 18.73
CA TRP A 114 -24.04 -0.49 18.52
C TRP A 114 -24.26 0.98 18.09
N SER A 115 -25.50 1.41 17.90
CA SER A 115 -25.82 2.71 17.29
C SER A 115 -25.45 3.91 18.15
N GLU A 116 -25.65 3.80 19.46
CA GLU A 116 -25.33 4.86 20.41
C GLU A 116 -23.81 5.08 20.51
N PHE A 117 -23.02 4.00 20.47
CA PHE A 117 -21.56 4.04 20.49
C PHE A 117 -20.96 4.77 19.27
N TYR A 118 -21.47 4.52 18.06
CA TYR A 118 -20.95 5.14 16.83
C TYR A 118 -21.50 6.55 16.57
N ARG A 119 -22.70 6.89 17.08
CA ARG A 119 -23.35 8.20 16.89
C ARG A 119 -23.01 9.24 17.97
N ALA A 120 -22.11 8.94 18.90
CA ALA A 120 -21.65 9.86 19.94
C ALA A 120 -21.01 11.16 19.38
N THR A 121 -21.06 12.25 20.16
CA THR A 121 -20.57 13.57 19.74
C THR A 121 -19.11 13.54 19.30
N GLY A 122 -18.86 13.81 18.02
CA GLY A 122 -17.51 13.86 17.43
C GLY A 122 -17.09 12.61 16.64
N LYS A 123 -17.90 11.53 16.62
CA LYS A 123 -17.66 10.33 15.81
C LYS A 123 -18.47 10.36 14.51
N THR A 124 -17.88 9.88 13.42
CA THR A 124 -18.56 9.72 12.13
C THR A 124 -19.35 8.40 12.11
N PHE A 125 -20.68 8.45 12.01
CA PHE A 125 -21.55 7.26 11.99
C PHE A 125 -22.04 6.86 10.58
N TYR A 126 -21.53 7.56 9.58
CA TYR A 126 -21.80 7.40 8.17
C TYR A 126 -20.48 7.58 7.42
N SER A 127 -20.11 6.60 6.61
CA SER A 127 -19.02 6.74 5.65
C SER A 127 -19.57 6.48 4.26
N GLU A 128 -19.26 7.39 3.34
CA GLU A 128 -19.60 7.31 1.94
C GLU A 128 -18.35 7.49 1.11
N LEU A 129 -18.18 6.61 0.14
CA LEU A 129 -17.11 6.66 -0.83
C LEU A 129 -17.70 6.41 -2.21
N ILE A 130 -17.17 7.15 -3.18
CA ILE A 130 -17.52 6.98 -4.59
C ILE A 130 -16.24 6.51 -5.28
N SER A 131 -16.35 5.44 -6.04
CA SER A 131 -15.21 4.94 -6.81
C SER A 131 -14.77 5.95 -7.87
N ASP A 132 -13.54 5.77 -8.34
CA ASP A 132 -13.11 6.40 -9.59
C ASP A 132 -13.96 5.96 -10.78
N ILE A 133 -13.87 6.76 -11.84
CA ILE A 133 -14.50 6.53 -13.14
C ILE A 133 -13.96 5.24 -13.76
N VAL A 134 -14.86 4.32 -14.09
CA VAL A 134 -14.55 3.17 -14.94
C VAL A 134 -14.88 3.52 -16.39
N ASP A 135 -13.84 3.80 -17.18
CA ASP A 135 -13.98 3.97 -18.64
C ASP A 135 -13.98 2.60 -19.34
N LEU A 136 -15.04 2.35 -20.10
CA LEU A 136 -15.29 1.11 -20.82
C LEU A 136 -15.12 1.25 -22.34
N SER A 137 -14.67 2.41 -22.82
CA SER A 137 -14.41 2.72 -24.23
C SER A 137 -13.61 1.61 -24.94
N SER A 138 -12.59 1.09 -24.28
CA SER A 138 -11.72 0.01 -24.77
C SER A 138 -12.39 -1.37 -24.89
N PHE A 139 -13.57 -1.59 -24.33
CA PHE A 139 -14.29 -2.88 -24.33
C PHE A 139 -15.49 -2.93 -25.30
N ALA A 140 -15.79 -1.83 -25.97
CA ALA A 140 -16.90 -1.70 -26.92
C ALA A 140 -16.71 -2.63 -28.14
N VAL A 141 -17.77 -3.31 -28.57
CA VAL A 141 -17.77 -4.03 -29.86
C VAL A 141 -18.64 -3.29 -30.89
N PRO A 142 -18.25 -3.24 -32.17
CA PRO A 142 -18.96 -2.47 -33.20
C PRO A 142 -20.39 -2.99 -33.51
N PHE A 143 -20.65 -4.26 -33.23
CA PHE A 143 -21.94 -4.91 -33.44
C PHE A 143 -22.47 -5.40 -32.09
N ALA A 144 -23.32 -4.60 -31.47
CA ALA A 144 -24.11 -5.05 -30.34
C ALA A 144 -25.56 -4.70 -30.63
N ASP A 145 -26.42 -5.72 -30.62
CA ASP A 145 -27.87 -5.63 -30.82
C ASP A 145 -28.56 -4.97 -29.62
N CYS A 146 -28.10 -3.78 -29.23
CA CYS A 146 -28.75 -2.99 -28.21
C CYS A 146 -29.87 -2.15 -28.83
N GLU A 147 -31.07 -2.27 -28.26
CA GLU A 147 -32.25 -1.52 -28.68
C GLU A 147 -32.03 0.00 -28.66
N ASN A 148 -31.21 0.52 -27.73
CA ASN A 148 -30.83 1.93 -27.65
C ASN A 148 -29.83 2.34 -28.74
N CYS A 149 -28.84 1.49 -29.06
CA CYS A 149 -27.93 1.71 -30.20
C CYS A 149 -28.72 1.74 -31.52
N TYR A 150 -29.74 0.88 -31.67
CA TYR A 150 -30.63 0.87 -32.83
C TYR A 150 -31.51 2.13 -32.91
N LYS A 151 -32.13 2.56 -31.81
CA LYS A 151 -32.93 3.79 -31.73
C LYS A 151 -32.09 5.05 -32.05
N GLN A 152 -30.89 5.18 -31.47
CA GLN A 152 -29.98 6.30 -31.77
C GLN A 152 -29.59 6.35 -33.25
N LYS A 153 -29.27 5.19 -33.84
CA LYS A 153 -28.92 5.10 -35.27
C LYS A 153 -30.09 5.50 -36.18
N MET A 154 -31.32 5.13 -35.79
CA MET A 154 -32.54 5.54 -36.50
C MET A 154 -32.85 7.03 -36.34
N GLU A 155 -32.63 7.62 -35.17
CA GLU A 155 -32.77 9.07 -34.94
C GLU A 155 -31.71 9.89 -35.70
N GLU A 156 -30.48 9.39 -35.77
CA GLU A 156 -29.37 10.03 -36.49
C GLU A 156 -29.57 9.95 -38.01
N LEU A 157 -30.12 8.83 -38.50
CA LEU A 157 -30.62 8.70 -39.88
C LEU A 157 -31.79 9.65 -40.15
N ALA A 158 -32.73 9.79 -39.21
CA ALA A 158 -33.86 10.71 -39.34
C ALA A 158 -33.41 12.19 -39.35
N LYS A 159 -32.39 12.57 -38.57
CA LYS A 159 -31.77 13.90 -38.62
C LYS A 159 -31.06 14.16 -39.95
N ARG A 160 -30.28 13.19 -40.45
CA ARG A 160 -29.59 13.32 -41.74
C ARG A 160 -30.55 13.46 -42.92
N LEU A 161 -31.67 12.74 -42.89
CA LEU A 161 -32.74 12.88 -43.89
C LEU A 161 -33.53 14.19 -43.75
N GLY A 162 -33.55 14.80 -42.55
CA GLY A 162 -34.16 16.11 -42.31
C GLY A 162 -33.28 17.31 -42.72
N ASP A 163 -31.95 17.15 -42.71
CA ASP A 163 -30.98 18.21 -43.00
C ASP A 163 -30.61 18.33 -44.49
N GLU A 164 -31.00 17.38 -45.35
CA GLU A 164 -30.80 17.46 -46.81
C GLU A 164 -31.63 18.54 -47.51
N GLN A 165 -32.51 19.27 -46.80
CA GLN A 165 -33.26 20.41 -47.37
C GLN A 165 -32.60 21.78 -47.16
N LYS A 166 -31.39 21.87 -46.56
CA LYS A 166 -30.70 23.15 -46.37
C LYS A 166 -29.21 23.11 -46.74
N LEU A 167 -28.90 22.74 -47.98
CA LEU A 167 -27.62 23.09 -48.59
C LEU A 167 -27.81 23.53 -50.05
N GLY A 168 -28.15 24.80 -50.22
CA GLY A 168 -28.02 25.52 -51.47
C GLY A 168 -27.10 26.72 -51.26
N ASN A 169 -25.96 26.70 -51.98
CA ASN A 169 -24.92 27.73 -52.07
C ASN A 169 -23.98 27.79 -50.85
N SER A 170 -22.67 27.61 -50.99
CA SER A 170 -21.80 28.43 -51.84
C SER A 170 -20.44 27.75 -52.04
N ASN A 171 -19.86 27.98 -53.22
CA ASN A 171 -18.47 27.69 -53.57
C ASN A 171 -17.49 28.40 -52.61
N ASP A 172 -16.37 27.75 -52.27
CA ASP A 172 -15.06 28.37 -52.53
C ASP A 172 -13.87 27.38 -52.41
N ASN A 173 -13.23 27.19 -53.56
CA ASN A 173 -11.80 27.12 -53.86
C ASN A 173 -10.82 26.48 -52.85
N LEU A 174 -10.30 25.32 -53.28
CA LEU A 174 -9.01 24.74 -52.88
C LEU A 174 -7.86 25.65 -53.32
N ASN A 175 -7.01 26.05 -52.38
CA ASN A 175 -5.62 26.41 -52.66
C ASN A 175 -4.70 25.51 -51.85
N LEU A 176 -3.90 24.73 -52.57
CA LEU A 176 -2.77 23.97 -52.08
C LEU A 176 -1.60 24.95 -51.89
N HIS A 177 -1.10 25.06 -50.67
CA HIS A 177 0.25 25.51 -50.41
C HIS A 177 0.98 24.42 -49.62
N GLU A 178 1.90 23.76 -50.31
CA GLU A 178 3.01 23.01 -49.74
C GLU A 178 3.99 23.99 -49.07
N ASP A 179 4.70 23.47 -48.05
CA ASP A 179 5.88 24.01 -47.34
C ASP A 179 5.65 24.47 -45.87
N ASP A 180 5.84 23.53 -44.93
CA ASP A 180 6.82 23.59 -43.81
C ASP A 180 6.66 22.38 -42.85
N PRO A 181 7.66 21.47 -42.65
CA PRO A 181 7.56 20.41 -41.67
C PRO A 181 8.11 20.89 -40.31
N MET A 182 7.31 21.68 -39.59
CA MET A 182 7.47 21.81 -38.15
C MET A 182 6.29 21.15 -37.44
N THR A 183 6.14 19.84 -37.62
CA THR A 183 5.33 19.02 -36.73
C THR A 183 5.98 19.09 -35.36
N THR A 184 5.49 19.98 -34.50
CA THR A 184 5.76 19.97 -33.06
C THR A 184 5.35 18.60 -32.53
N ILE A 185 6.32 17.69 -32.41
CA ILE A 185 6.17 16.41 -31.73
C ILE A 185 5.80 16.78 -30.29
N ALA A 186 4.55 16.57 -29.89
CA ALA A 186 4.16 16.65 -28.50
C ALA A 186 5.15 15.81 -27.67
N PRO A 187 5.67 16.31 -26.54
CA PRO A 187 6.66 15.56 -25.76
C PRO A 187 6.11 14.15 -25.48
N GLU A 188 6.88 13.12 -25.85
CA GLU A 188 6.54 11.71 -25.64
C GLU A 188 6.25 11.52 -24.14
N GLU A 189 4.97 11.36 -23.77
CA GLU A 189 4.58 11.14 -22.39
C GLU A 189 5.12 9.78 -21.94
N LEU A 190 6.10 9.82 -21.03
CA LEU A 190 6.73 8.60 -20.54
C LEU A 190 5.82 7.97 -19.50
N ILE A 191 5.60 6.66 -19.64
CA ILE A 191 4.75 5.88 -18.76
C ILE A 191 5.56 4.85 -17.99
N ALA A 192 5.09 4.50 -16.80
CA ALA A 192 5.63 3.41 -15.98
C ALA A 192 4.65 2.24 -15.96
N SER A 193 5.12 1.00 -16.17
CA SER A 193 4.27 -0.19 -16.05
C SER A 193 3.92 -0.53 -14.61
N ASP A 194 4.82 -0.19 -13.70
CA ASP A 194 4.66 -0.23 -12.25
C ASP A 194 5.66 0.73 -11.59
N LYS A 195 5.43 1.07 -10.32
CA LYS A 195 6.31 1.92 -9.51
C LYS A 195 6.58 1.25 -8.19
N VAL A 196 7.83 0.91 -7.90
CA VAL A 196 8.22 0.12 -6.74
C VAL A 196 9.44 0.74 -6.07
N ALA A 197 9.51 0.65 -4.74
CA ALA A 197 10.62 1.22 -3.98
C ALA A 197 11.02 0.29 -2.82
N LEU A 198 12.32 0.03 -2.68
CA LEU A 198 12.91 -0.58 -1.50
C LEU A 198 13.66 0.48 -0.70
N ILE A 199 13.29 0.63 0.57
CA ILE A 199 13.83 1.64 1.47
C ILE A 199 14.40 0.92 2.69
N ILE A 200 15.72 0.95 2.86
CA ILE A 200 16.41 0.34 4.00
C ILE A 200 17.02 1.44 4.86
N SER A 201 16.74 1.41 6.16
CA SER A 201 17.25 2.37 7.13
C SER A 201 17.90 1.67 8.32
N ASN A 202 19.23 1.74 8.40
CA ASN A 202 19.98 1.15 9.51
C ASN A 202 20.39 2.26 10.48
N ARG A 203 19.99 2.10 11.72
CA ARG A 203 20.17 3.09 12.79
C ARG A 203 20.83 2.48 14.02
N SER A 204 20.34 1.31 14.44
CA SER A 204 20.65 0.70 15.74
C SER A 204 21.79 -0.32 15.57
N TYR A 205 23.01 0.16 15.41
CA TYR A 205 24.21 -0.67 15.27
C TYR A 205 24.64 -1.30 16.60
N SER A 206 25.49 -2.31 16.51
CA SER A 206 26.07 -2.99 17.68
C SER A 206 26.74 -1.99 18.64
N PRO A 207 26.78 -2.24 19.96
CA PRO A 207 27.14 -1.25 20.99
C PRO A 207 28.48 -0.54 20.81
N ASN A 208 29.40 -1.18 20.09
CA ASN A 208 30.75 -0.67 19.83
C ASN A 208 30.83 0.24 18.59
N MET A 209 29.69 0.53 17.94
CA MET A 209 29.58 1.42 16.79
C MET A 209 28.59 2.55 17.08
N THR A 210 28.85 3.74 16.53
CA THR A 210 28.00 4.92 16.77
C THR A 210 26.63 4.73 16.14
N ASN A 211 25.58 4.71 16.95
CA ASN A 211 24.19 4.72 16.48
C ASN A 211 23.84 6.04 15.80
N LEU A 212 22.99 5.94 14.79
CA LEU A 212 22.43 7.09 14.10
C LEU A 212 21.09 7.50 14.75
N ILE A 213 20.57 8.66 14.37
CA ILE A 213 19.35 9.23 14.96
C ILE A 213 18.21 9.28 13.94
N THR A 214 18.51 9.75 12.74
CA THR A 214 17.55 10.14 11.70
C THR A 214 17.15 9.07 10.66
N PRO A 215 17.90 7.96 10.41
CA PRO A 215 17.60 7.07 9.29
C PRO A 215 16.16 6.52 9.23
N HIS A 216 15.56 6.16 10.37
CA HIS A 216 14.17 5.67 10.39
C HIS A 216 13.18 6.78 10.00
N CYS A 217 13.40 8.01 10.46
CA CYS A 217 12.56 9.15 10.10
C CYS A 217 12.73 9.53 8.62
N ASP A 218 13.92 9.36 8.05
CA ASP A 218 14.19 9.59 6.64
C ASP A 218 13.48 8.57 5.75
N ALA A 219 13.56 7.29 6.12
CA ALA A 219 12.84 6.22 5.45
C ALA A 219 11.32 6.46 5.46
N GLU A 220 10.76 6.80 6.62
CA GLU A 220 9.33 7.12 6.76
C GLU A 220 8.91 8.31 5.88
N THR A 221 9.72 9.37 5.88
CA THR A 221 9.46 10.58 5.08
C THR A 221 9.48 10.30 3.58
N LEU A 222 10.45 9.49 3.13
CA LEU A 222 10.55 9.09 1.74
C LEU A 222 9.41 8.16 1.34
N ALA A 223 9.08 7.17 2.18
CA ALA A 223 8.01 6.22 1.93
C ALA A 223 6.67 6.95 1.76
N ASP A 224 6.32 7.86 2.67
CA ASP A 224 5.11 8.68 2.57
C ASP A 224 5.09 9.49 1.27
N ALA A 225 6.21 10.11 0.91
CA ALA A 225 6.31 10.90 -0.31
C ALA A 225 6.14 10.04 -1.57
N LEU A 226 6.75 8.86 -1.61
CA LEU A 226 6.69 7.95 -2.76
C LEU A 226 5.33 7.26 -2.89
N GLN A 227 4.67 6.88 -1.80
CA GLN A 227 3.32 6.32 -1.85
C GLN A 227 2.30 7.32 -2.42
N GLN A 228 2.44 8.61 -2.10
CA GLN A 228 1.64 9.69 -2.72
C GLN A 228 1.90 9.85 -4.23
N LEU A 229 3.00 9.27 -4.75
CA LEU A 229 3.34 9.19 -6.17
C LEU A 229 3.01 7.82 -6.78
N ASN A 230 2.19 7.02 -6.08
CA ASN A 230 1.75 5.67 -6.44
C ASN A 230 2.86 4.62 -6.49
N PHE A 231 3.93 4.78 -5.70
CA PHE A 231 4.93 3.73 -5.52
C PHE A 231 4.48 2.70 -4.47
N LYS A 232 4.70 1.42 -4.78
CA LYS A 232 4.65 0.30 -3.83
C LYS A 232 5.96 0.28 -3.02
N THR A 233 5.94 0.84 -1.83
CA THR A 233 7.13 0.96 -0.97
C THR A 233 7.29 -0.26 -0.06
N VAL A 234 8.48 -0.82 0.06
CA VAL A 234 8.87 -1.78 1.09
C VAL A 234 9.88 -1.08 1.99
N THR A 235 9.49 -0.73 3.21
CA THR A 235 10.29 0.12 4.11
C THR A 235 10.73 -0.69 5.32
N LEU A 236 12.03 -0.74 5.56
CA LEU A 236 12.63 -1.63 6.56
C LEU A 236 13.60 -0.86 7.44
N GLY A 237 13.50 -1.10 8.75
CA GLY A 237 14.44 -0.58 9.74
C GLY A 237 15.36 -1.66 10.28
N ASP A 238 16.63 -1.34 10.46
CA ASP A 238 17.60 -2.12 11.25
C ASP A 238 17.76 -3.58 10.77
N LEU A 239 18.37 -3.76 9.59
CA LEU A 239 18.60 -5.07 8.98
C LEU A 239 20.05 -5.54 9.13
N ASN A 240 20.22 -6.84 9.40
CA ASN A 240 21.53 -7.51 9.30
C ASN A 240 21.87 -7.91 7.85
N LEU A 241 23.09 -8.40 7.60
CA LEU A 241 23.54 -8.73 6.24
C LEU A 241 22.66 -9.79 5.55
N SER A 242 22.29 -10.84 6.29
CA SER A 242 21.46 -11.92 5.77
C SER A 242 20.06 -11.42 5.41
N GLU A 243 19.46 -10.62 6.29
CA GLU A 243 18.16 -9.99 6.10
C GLU A 243 18.19 -9.03 4.91
N MET A 244 19.21 -8.19 4.78
CA MET A 244 19.38 -7.31 3.62
C MET A 244 19.41 -8.12 2.31
N LYS A 245 20.21 -9.19 2.25
CA LYS A 245 20.29 -10.08 1.06
C LYS A 245 18.95 -10.76 0.76
N GLN A 246 18.25 -11.26 1.78
CA GLN A 246 16.91 -11.84 1.63
C GLN A 246 15.92 -10.80 1.09
N MET A 247 16.01 -9.56 1.55
CA MET A 247 15.12 -8.49 1.09
C MET A 247 15.42 -8.01 -0.33
N ILE A 248 16.68 -8.01 -0.76
CA ILE A 248 17.01 -7.84 -2.19
C ILE A 248 16.37 -8.95 -3.04
N ASN A 249 16.44 -10.20 -2.59
CA ASN A 249 15.80 -11.33 -3.27
C ASN A 249 14.27 -11.28 -3.28
N ALA A 250 13.65 -10.72 -2.23
CA ALA A 250 12.22 -10.50 -2.18
C ALA A 250 11.79 -9.34 -3.08
N TYR A 251 12.58 -8.27 -3.10
CA TYR A 251 12.30 -7.05 -3.85
C TYR A 251 12.49 -7.22 -5.36
N LYS A 252 13.48 -7.99 -5.81
CA LYS A 252 13.68 -8.22 -7.25
C LYS A 252 12.46 -8.84 -7.95
N LYS A 253 11.58 -9.53 -7.21
CA LYS A 253 10.29 -10.05 -7.70
C LYS A 253 9.25 -8.98 -8.02
N LEU A 254 9.48 -7.73 -7.62
CA LEU A 254 8.67 -6.56 -7.95
C LEU A 254 9.23 -5.79 -9.16
N LEU A 255 10.37 -6.22 -9.70
CA LEU A 255 11.00 -5.60 -10.87
C LEU A 255 10.53 -6.28 -12.15
N GLY A 256 10.52 -5.51 -13.24
CA GLY A 256 10.16 -6.02 -14.56
C GLY A 256 10.30 -4.93 -15.62
N GLU A 257 10.01 -5.30 -16.86
CA GLU A 257 10.04 -4.35 -17.98
C GLU A 257 9.06 -3.19 -17.76
N GLY A 258 9.50 -1.97 -18.05
CA GLY A 258 8.68 -0.77 -17.87
C GLY A 258 8.60 -0.23 -16.43
N VAL A 259 9.10 -0.97 -15.44
CA VAL A 259 8.96 -0.62 -14.01
C VAL A 259 9.90 0.52 -13.63
N TYR A 260 9.42 1.42 -12.77
CA TYR A 260 10.26 2.43 -12.12
C TYR A 260 10.64 1.91 -10.74
N ALA A 261 11.92 1.61 -10.57
CA ALA A 261 12.48 1.02 -9.37
C ALA A 261 13.30 2.07 -8.60
N ILE A 262 13.02 2.20 -7.31
CA ILE A 262 13.80 3.03 -6.40
C ILE A 262 14.46 2.15 -5.35
N PHE A 263 15.77 2.32 -5.15
CA PHE A 263 16.49 1.76 -4.03
C PHE A 263 17.03 2.90 -3.17
N TYR A 264 16.61 2.98 -1.92
CA TYR A 264 17.09 3.95 -0.95
C TYR A 264 17.76 3.24 0.22
N PHE A 265 18.96 3.68 0.56
CA PHE A 265 19.64 3.25 1.78
C PHE A 265 20.06 4.46 2.61
N ALA A 266 19.70 4.45 3.89
CA ALA A 266 20.20 5.39 4.89
C ALA A 266 20.89 4.64 6.03
N GLY A 267 22.14 4.98 6.32
CA GLY A 267 22.91 4.31 7.36
C GLY A 267 24.42 4.51 7.21
N HIS A 268 25.19 3.72 7.95
CA HIS A 268 26.64 3.66 7.75
C HIS A 268 26.97 2.92 6.45
N GLY A 269 28.06 3.35 5.84
CA GLY A 269 28.60 2.76 4.64
C GLY A 269 29.98 3.33 4.35
N PHE A 270 30.63 2.75 3.36
CA PHE A 270 31.93 3.20 2.90
C PHE A 270 32.09 2.95 1.41
N GLU A 271 33.15 3.51 0.85
CA GLU A 271 33.53 3.29 -0.53
C GLU A 271 34.92 2.66 -0.61
N ALA A 272 35.08 1.70 -1.51
CA ALA A 272 36.36 1.11 -1.84
C ALA A 272 36.40 0.76 -3.34
N ASN A 273 37.46 1.17 -4.02
CA ASN A 273 37.66 1.04 -5.48
C ASN A 273 36.43 1.45 -6.32
N GLY A 274 35.82 2.60 -6.00
CA GLY A 274 34.64 3.12 -6.71
C GLY A 274 33.33 2.39 -6.39
N GLN A 275 33.34 1.45 -5.43
CA GLN A 275 32.19 0.64 -5.05
C GLN A 275 31.67 0.98 -3.66
N CYS A 276 30.36 1.18 -3.56
CA CYS A 276 29.67 1.48 -2.31
C CYS A 276 29.30 0.19 -1.57
N TYR A 277 29.61 0.16 -0.28
CA TYR A 277 29.28 -0.92 0.65
C TYR A 277 28.36 -0.40 1.75
N LEU A 278 27.18 -1.02 1.86
CA LEU A 278 26.15 -0.66 2.83
C LEU A 278 26.36 -1.49 4.11
N LEU A 279 26.44 -0.83 5.26
CA LEU A 279 26.77 -1.49 6.52
C LEU A 279 25.51 -1.98 7.25
N PRO A 280 25.41 -3.29 7.56
CA PRO A 280 24.33 -3.86 8.37
C PRO A 280 24.49 -3.57 9.88
N ILE A 281 23.41 -3.63 10.66
CA ILE A 281 23.44 -3.35 12.11
C ILE A 281 24.32 -4.31 12.94
N GLY A 282 24.57 -5.50 12.42
CA GLY A 282 25.36 -6.57 13.06
C GLY A 282 26.80 -6.66 12.55
N ALA A 283 27.28 -5.67 11.79
CA ALA A 283 28.66 -5.64 11.34
C ALA A 283 29.63 -5.53 12.54
N PRO A 284 30.84 -6.10 12.45
CA PRO A 284 31.85 -5.93 13.48
C PRO A 284 32.22 -4.45 13.60
N ALA A 285 32.43 -3.97 14.83
CA ALA A 285 32.66 -2.55 15.08
C ALA A 285 34.02 -2.04 14.54
N ASN A 286 35.02 -2.92 14.54
CA ASN A 286 36.35 -2.66 13.99
C ASN A 286 36.62 -3.67 12.87
N ASP A 287 37.49 -3.29 11.94
CA ASP A 287 37.99 -4.16 10.86
C ASP A 287 36.91 -4.78 9.96
N TYR A 288 35.72 -4.16 9.89
CA TYR A 288 34.68 -4.57 8.95
C TYR A 288 35.19 -4.42 7.51
N GLY A 289 34.94 -5.45 6.71
CA GLY A 289 35.34 -5.50 5.32
C GLY A 289 34.17 -5.65 4.35
N PRO A 290 34.45 -5.72 3.05
CA PRO A 290 33.46 -6.00 2.00
C PRO A 290 32.60 -7.24 2.25
N GLN A 291 33.17 -8.26 2.89
CA GLN A 291 32.47 -9.52 3.22
C GLN A 291 31.36 -9.34 4.25
N ASP A 292 31.47 -8.32 5.11
CA ASP A 292 30.52 -8.04 6.20
C ASP A 292 29.41 -7.08 5.75
N CYS A 293 29.46 -6.62 4.49
CA CYS A 293 28.63 -5.55 3.96
C CYS A 293 27.83 -6.00 2.73
N LEU A 294 26.77 -5.25 2.43
CA LEU A 294 26.06 -5.40 1.16
C LEU A 294 26.74 -4.54 0.10
N SER A 295 27.28 -5.15 -0.94
CA SER A 295 27.86 -4.44 -2.09
C SER A 295 26.76 -3.93 -3.03
N MET A 296 26.87 -2.69 -3.49
CA MET A 296 25.96 -2.17 -4.51
C MET A 296 26.10 -2.87 -5.86
N ASP A 297 27.28 -3.38 -6.21
CA ASP A 297 27.45 -4.21 -7.42
C ASP A 297 26.62 -5.50 -7.33
N LEU A 298 26.53 -6.11 -6.14
CA LEU A 298 25.67 -7.29 -5.92
C LEU A 298 24.21 -6.92 -6.12
N VAL A 299 23.75 -5.80 -5.55
CA VAL A 299 22.37 -5.31 -5.73
C VAL A 299 22.06 -5.08 -7.21
N MET A 300 22.96 -4.42 -7.93
CA MET A 300 22.80 -4.16 -9.37
C MET A 300 22.83 -5.43 -10.21
N ASN A 301 23.65 -6.41 -9.81
CA ASN A 301 23.67 -7.72 -10.46
C ASN A 301 22.33 -8.44 -10.30
N GLU A 302 21.72 -8.40 -9.12
CA GLU A 302 20.39 -9.00 -8.87
C GLU A 302 19.28 -8.29 -9.67
N PHE A 303 19.43 -7.00 -9.96
CA PHE A 303 18.42 -6.24 -10.72
C PHE A 303 18.62 -6.33 -12.25
N ARG A 304 19.77 -6.87 -12.71
CA ARG A 304 20.18 -6.89 -14.11
C ARG A 304 19.15 -7.54 -15.03
N ASP A 305 18.61 -8.69 -14.61
CA ASP A 305 17.77 -9.54 -15.45
C ASP A 305 16.33 -9.02 -15.61
N PHE A 306 15.91 -8.06 -14.76
CA PHE A 306 14.52 -7.59 -14.70
C PHE A 306 14.25 -6.36 -15.58
N HIS A 307 15.28 -5.73 -16.14
CA HIS A 307 15.17 -4.64 -17.14
C HIS A 307 14.16 -3.52 -16.82
N PRO A 308 14.18 -2.90 -15.62
CA PRO A 308 13.29 -1.77 -15.30
C PRO A 308 13.49 -0.58 -16.25
N ALA A 309 12.48 0.24 -16.45
CA ALA A 309 12.58 1.45 -17.28
C ALA A 309 13.35 2.60 -16.60
N LEU A 310 13.37 2.60 -15.27
CA LEU A 310 14.12 3.53 -14.43
C LEU A 310 14.65 2.79 -13.20
N ASN A 311 15.95 2.95 -12.92
CA ASN A 311 16.63 2.52 -11.71
C ASN A 311 17.18 3.75 -10.98
N LEU A 312 16.46 4.24 -9.98
CA LEU A 312 16.93 5.34 -9.14
C LEU A 312 17.51 4.78 -7.84
N ILE A 313 18.79 5.05 -7.59
CA ILE A 313 19.54 4.59 -6.43
C ILE A 313 19.92 5.83 -5.62
N LEU A 314 19.46 5.88 -4.38
CA LEU A 314 19.70 6.98 -3.47
C LEU A 314 20.47 6.45 -2.25
N LEU A 315 21.71 6.90 -2.08
CA LEU A 315 22.59 6.43 -1.01
C LEU A 315 22.86 7.57 -0.03
N ASP A 316 22.20 7.53 1.13
CA ASP A 316 22.37 8.44 2.25
C ASP A 316 23.31 7.84 3.30
N MET A 317 24.58 7.79 2.92
CA MET A 317 25.66 7.18 3.71
C MET A 317 26.97 7.92 3.51
N CYS A 318 27.91 7.74 4.44
CA CYS A 318 29.28 8.18 4.25
C CYS A 318 29.95 7.39 3.11
N ARG A 319 30.87 8.04 2.39
CA ARG A 319 31.65 7.42 1.31
C ARG A 319 33.15 7.55 1.58
N ARG A 320 33.53 7.41 2.85
CA ARG A 320 34.93 7.45 3.28
C ARG A 320 35.67 6.20 2.81
N PHE A 321 36.95 6.36 2.49
CA PHE A 321 37.83 5.24 2.21
C PHE A 321 38.29 4.59 3.52
N LEU A 322 38.21 3.27 3.59
CA LEU A 322 38.80 2.52 4.68
C LEU A 322 40.23 2.10 4.33
N PRO A 323 41.18 2.11 5.28
CA PRO A 323 42.52 1.59 5.07
C PRO A 323 42.47 0.04 5.08
N LEU A 324 42.02 -0.56 3.98
CA LEU A 324 41.89 -2.03 3.83
C LEU A 324 42.92 -2.58 2.83
N ASN A 325 43.22 -3.88 2.94
CA ASN A 325 44.09 -4.59 2.00
C ASN A 325 43.39 -4.74 0.63
N ILE A 326 43.94 -4.05 -0.37
CA ILE A 326 43.38 -3.90 -1.72
C ILE A 326 43.30 -5.24 -2.47
N ASP A 327 44.21 -6.19 -2.22
CA ASP A 327 44.25 -7.46 -2.96
C ASP A 327 43.10 -8.40 -2.59
N ALA A 328 42.79 -8.48 -1.29
CA ALA A 328 41.62 -9.23 -0.80
C ALA A 328 40.30 -8.62 -1.32
N PHE A 329 40.29 -7.30 -1.49
CA PHE A 329 39.16 -6.55 -2.03
C PHE A 329 38.90 -6.88 -3.51
N VAL A 330 39.96 -6.89 -4.33
CA VAL A 330 39.86 -7.23 -5.77
C VAL A 330 39.29 -8.65 -5.91
N ALA A 331 39.83 -9.61 -5.16
CA ALA A 331 39.37 -11.01 -5.21
C ALA A 331 37.90 -11.21 -4.76
N TYR A 332 37.38 -10.39 -3.85
CA TYR A 332 35.96 -10.44 -3.46
C TYR A 332 35.05 -9.79 -4.51
N SER A 333 35.43 -8.60 -5.00
CA SER A 333 34.63 -7.85 -5.99
C SER A 333 34.59 -8.54 -7.36
N GLU A 334 35.67 -9.19 -7.80
CA GLU A 334 35.74 -9.90 -9.08
C GLU A 334 34.76 -11.08 -9.17
N ARG A 335 34.36 -11.68 -8.03
CA ARG A 335 33.35 -12.76 -8.01
C ARG A 335 31.99 -12.30 -8.52
N PHE A 336 31.69 -11.01 -8.42
CA PHE A 336 30.43 -10.42 -8.85
C PHE A 336 30.52 -9.73 -10.22
N ARG A 337 31.74 -9.60 -10.79
CA ARG A 337 31.96 -9.07 -12.15
C ARG A 337 31.86 -10.12 -13.26
N GLN A 338 31.41 -11.34 -12.95
CA GLN A 338 31.31 -12.39 -13.95
C GLN A 338 30.12 -12.13 -14.90
N GLY A 339 30.40 -12.11 -16.20
CA GLY A 339 29.42 -11.96 -17.28
C GLY A 339 29.50 -10.62 -18.03
N GLU A 340 28.99 -10.58 -19.26
CA GLU A 340 28.88 -9.35 -20.05
C GLU A 340 27.96 -8.35 -19.34
N ILE A 341 28.48 -7.17 -19.02
CA ILE A 341 27.69 -6.10 -18.40
C ILE A 341 26.79 -5.50 -19.48
N LYS A 342 25.52 -5.92 -19.50
CA LYS A 342 24.50 -5.27 -20.33
C LYS A 342 24.16 -3.91 -19.72
N ILE A 343 24.76 -2.85 -20.27
CA ILE A 343 24.57 -1.48 -19.78
C ILE A 343 23.19 -0.98 -20.22
N ASN A 344 22.22 -1.02 -19.31
CA ASN A 344 20.92 -0.42 -19.51
C ASN A 344 21.02 1.10 -19.26
N ARG A 345 20.53 1.93 -20.20
CA ARG A 345 20.59 3.41 -20.16
C ARG A 345 19.46 4.02 -19.34
N ASN A 346 19.29 3.52 -18.12
CA ASN A 346 18.10 3.70 -17.28
C ASN A 346 18.43 3.96 -15.79
N THR A 347 19.71 4.08 -15.42
CA THR A 347 20.16 4.12 -14.02
C THR A 347 20.64 5.51 -13.61
N VAL A 348 20.23 5.93 -12.41
CA VAL A 348 20.58 7.20 -11.78
C VAL A 348 21.00 6.93 -10.33
N TYR A 349 22.20 7.35 -9.97
CA TYR A 349 22.68 7.38 -8.59
C TYR A 349 22.65 8.82 -8.05
N GLY A 350 21.92 9.04 -6.97
CA GLY A 350 22.00 10.24 -6.13
C GLY A 350 22.70 9.90 -4.82
N TYR A 351 23.95 10.33 -4.68
CA TYR A 351 24.71 10.16 -3.45
C TYR A 351 24.50 11.38 -2.55
N ALA A 352 24.20 11.17 -1.28
CA ALA A 352 24.05 12.25 -0.30
C ALA A 352 25.35 13.04 -0.10
N THR A 353 26.51 12.44 -0.40
CA THR A 353 27.84 13.05 -0.31
C THR A 353 28.78 12.52 -1.40
N SER A 354 29.90 13.19 -1.58
CA SER A 354 30.92 12.88 -2.59
C SER A 354 31.90 11.85 -2.06
N GLU A 355 32.64 11.27 -2.99
CA GLU A 355 33.69 10.29 -2.69
C GLU A 355 34.69 10.85 -1.65
N GLY A 356 35.00 10.04 -0.63
CA GLY A 356 35.89 10.39 0.48
C GLY A 356 35.26 11.23 1.59
N ILE A 357 34.04 11.75 1.41
CA ILE A 357 33.39 12.69 2.34
C ILE A 357 32.28 11.98 3.16
N GLY A 358 31.95 12.54 4.33
CA GLY A 358 30.86 12.06 5.17
C GLY A 358 29.49 12.55 4.73
N ALA A 359 28.44 11.82 5.09
CA ALA A 359 27.06 12.29 5.08
C ALA A 359 26.61 12.51 6.53
N TYR A 360 25.80 13.53 6.79
CA TYR A 360 25.58 14.03 8.15
C TYR A 360 24.10 14.05 8.54
N GLU A 361 23.89 13.90 9.84
CA GLU A 361 22.62 14.14 10.51
C GLU A 361 22.79 15.24 11.56
N VAL A 362 21.73 16.03 11.78
CA VAL A 362 21.74 17.14 12.73
C VAL A 362 20.92 16.76 13.95
N LYS A 363 21.54 16.77 15.13
CA LYS A 363 20.83 16.51 16.40
C LYS A 363 19.66 17.50 16.57
N GLY A 364 18.47 16.96 16.80
CA GLY A 364 17.24 17.75 16.99
C GLY A 364 16.47 18.04 15.70
N GLU A 365 17.03 17.75 14.52
CA GLU A 365 16.24 17.73 13.28
C GLU A 365 15.55 16.38 13.09
N MET A 366 14.37 16.40 12.48
CA MET A 366 13.59 15.18 12.21
C MET A 366 14.25 14.30 11.13
N ASN A 367 14.94 14.92 10.17
CA ASN A 367 15.52 14.23 9.01
C ASN A 367 17.01 14.51 8.89
N GLY A 368 17.75 13.58 8.26
CA GLY A 368 19.12 13.79 7.83
C GLY A 368 19.23 14.92 6.79
N VAL A 369 20.45 15.43 6.59
CA VAL A 369 20.69 16.60 5.73
C VAL A 369 20.17 16.36 4.31
N PHE A 370 20.42 15.19 3.72
CA PHE A 370 19.99 14.89 2.36
C PHE A 370 18.45 14.83 2.26
N MET A 371 17.81 14.05 3.13
CA MET A 371 16.34 13.90 3.14
C MET A 371 15.61 15.22 3.42
N LYS A 372 16.17 16.09 4.27
CA LYS A 372 15.63 17.43 4.58
C LYS A 372 15.34 18.26 3.34
N TYR A 373 16.18 18.19 2.31
CA TYR A 373 15.98 18.92 1.05
C TYR A 373 15.29 18.05 -0.01
N LEU A 374 15.60 16.74 -0.08
CA LEU A 374 14.96 15.83 -1.03
C LEU A 374 13.43 15.85 -0.93
N LYS A 375 12.88 15.81 0.30
CA LYS A 375 11.43 15.83 0.53
C LYS A 375 10.72 17.07 -0.02
N LYS A 376 11.43 18.19 -0.20
CA LYS A 376 10.88 19.44 -0.77
C LYS A 376 10.73 19.39 -2.29
N ARG A 377 11.52 18.54 -2.95
CA ARG A 377 11.66 18.48 -4.41
C ARG A 377 11.02 17.24 -5.03
N ILE A 378 10.94 16.13 -4.29
CA ILE A 378 10.53 14.83 -4.83
C ILE A 378 9.13 14.80 -5.47
N LYS A 379 8.21 15.66 -5.04
CA LYS A 379 6.84 15.77 -5.57
C LYS A 379 6.68 16.80 -6.70
N GLN A 380 7.78 17.39 -7.20
CA GLN A 380 7.72 18.42 -8.23
C GLN A 380 7.61 17.79 -9.64
N PRO A 381 6.77 18.31 -10.54
CA PRO A 381 6.62 17.84 -11.92
C PRO A 381 7.83 18.26 -12.76
N ARG A 382 8.96 17.60 -12.54
CA ARG A 382 10.24 17.88 -13.18
C ARG A 382 10.97 16.59 -13.55
N PRO A 383 11.83 16.62 -14.59
CA PRO A 383 12.72 15.50 -14.89
C PRO A 383 13.55 15.13 -13.67
N LEU A 384 13.78 13.83 -13.48
CA LEU A 384 14.47 13.30 -12.30
C LEU A 384 15.84 13.95 -12.05
N LEU A 385 16.64 14.14 -13.11
CA LEU A 385 17.97 14.74 -13.00
C LEU A 385 17.91 16.22 -12.60
N ASP A 386 16.94 16.99 -13.12
CA ASP A 386 16.72 18.39 -12.69
C ASP A 386 16.25 18.45 -11.22
N MET A 387 15.36 17.53 -10.82
CA MET A 387 14.90 17.43 -9.44
C MET A 387 16.08 17.19 -8.48
N LEU A 388 16.96 16.23 -8.76
CA LEU A 388 18.14 15.94 -7.93
C LEU A 388 19.15 17.10 -7.93
N ASN A 389 19.44 17.71 -9.08
CA ASN A 389 20.31 18.88 -9.14
C ASN A 389 19.79 20.03 -8.27
N LYS A 390 18.46 20.24 -8.20
CA LYS A 390 17.88 21.24 -7.30
C LYS A 390 18.01 20.89 -5.84
N VAL A 391 17.92 19.61 -5.47
CA VAL A 391 18.21 19.17 -4.10
C VAL A 391 19.65 19.54 -3.74
N PHE A 392 20.59 19.34 -4.66
CA PHE A 392 22.01 19.63 -4.40
C PHE A 392 22.27 21.13 -4.28
N LEU A 393 21.64 21.94 -5.15
CA LEU A 393 21.68 23.39 -5.05
C LEU A 393 21.08 23.89 -3.73
N ASP A 394 20.03 23.23 -3.21
CA ASP A 394 19.46 23.59 -1.91
C ASP A 394 20.42 23.27 -0.75
N ILE A 395 21.21 22.19 -0.85
CA ILE A 395 22.25 21.83 0.13
C ILE A 395 23.43 22.82 0.06
N GLU A 396 23.88 23.18 -1.13
CA GLU A 396 24.95 24.17 -1.35
C GLU A 396 24.58 25.56 -0.81
N ARG A 397 23.30 25.92 -0.87
CA ARG A 397 22.79 27.19 -0.34
C ARG A 397 22.68 27.23 1.18
N ASP A 398 22.76 26.09 1.87
CA ASP A 398 22.71 26.07 3.32
C ASP A 398 24.12 26.25 3.93
N PRO A 399 24.39 27.41 4.57
CA PRO A 399 25.71 27.73 5.09
C PRO A 399 26.19 26.78 6.21
N LYS A 400 25.29 25.98 6.82
CA LYS A 400 25.66 25.03 7.87
C LYS A 400 26.24 23.73 7.32
N VAL A 401 25.88 23.35 6.10
CA VAL A 401 26.21 22.02 5.53
C VAL A 401 26.96 22.06 4.21
N ARG A 402 26.96 23.20 3.50
CA ARG A 402 27.56 23.34 2.16
C ARG A 402 29.03 22.90 2.04
N ASP A 403 29.81 23.09 3.10
CA ASP A 403 31.27 22.85 3.10
C ASP A 403 31.62 21.45 3.65
N VAL A 404 30.64 20.73 4.20
CA VAL A 404 30.84 19.41 4.84
C VAL A 404 30.16 18.28 4.09
N GLN A 405 29.04 18.54 3.42
CA GLN A 405 28.29 17.56 2.66
C GLN A 405 28.08 18.04 1.23
N ILE A 406 28.78 17.39 0.30
CA ILE A 406 28.79 17.75 -1.12
C ILE A 406 28.13 16.61 -1.89
N PRO A 407 26.85 16.68 -2.27
CA PRO A 407 26.17 15.58 -2.96
C PRO A 407 26.77 15.30 -4.35
N GLU A 408 26.64 14.06 -4.84
CA GLU A 408 27.12 13.65 -6.16
C GLU A 408 26.00 12.97 -6.97
N LEU A 409 25.94 13.22 -8.28
CA LEU A 409 25.00 12.60 -9.22
C LEU A 409 25.78 11.84 -10.30
N ARG A 410 25.49 10.54 -10.46
CA ARG A 410 25.97 9.74 -11.59
C ARG A 410 24.76 9.18 -12.34
N SER A 411 24.73 9.28 -13.67
CA SER A 411 23.56 8.87 -14.46
C SER A 411 23.96 8.37 -15.84
N ASN A 412 23.29 7.32 -16.30
CA ASN A 412 23.25 6.93 -17.71
C ASN A 412 21.82 6.99 -18.30
N LEU A 413 20.89 7.62 -17.58
CA LEU A 413 19.50 7.80 -17.99
C LEU A 413 19.42 8.70 -19.22
N THR A 414 18.83 8.18 -20.29
CA THR A 414 18.71 8.91 -21.57
C THR A 414 17.36 9.60 -21.77
N LYS A 415 16.26 8.96 -21.34
CA LYS A 415 14.91 9.54 -21.41
C LYS A 415 14.65 10.43 -20.20
N GLN A 416 14.02 11.59 -20.38
CA GLN A 416 13.70 12.55 -19.32
C GLN A 416 12.51 12.09 -18.45
N ARG A 417 12.65 10.95 -17.78
CA ARG A 417 11.63 10.39 -16.88
C ARG A 417 11.41 11.28 -15.65
N THR A 418 10.18 11.32 -15.16
CA THR A 418 9.84 11.96 -13.87
C THR A 418 9.19 10.95 -12.93
N LEU A 419 9.32 11.16 -11.61
CA LEU A 419 8.66 10.31 -10.62
C LEU A 419 7.12 10.40 -10.69
N LEU A 420 6.60 11.44 -11.36
CA LEU A 420 5.19 11.69 -11.58
C LEU A 420 4.62 11.05 -12.86
N ASP A 421 5.46 10.40 -13.69
CA ASP A 421 5.04 9.72 -14.92
C ASP A 421 3.84 8.80 -14.65
N PRO A 422 2.77 8.82 -15.46
CA PRO A 422 1.57 8.05 -15.15
C PRO A 422 1.82 6.54 -15.19
N LEU A 423 1.01 5.82 -14.40
CA LEU A 423 1.03 4.35 -14.38
C LEU A 423 0.16 3.82 -15.54
N CYS A 424 0.78 3.12 -16.48
CA CYS A 424 0.07 2.42 -17.56
C CYS A 424 0.40 0.93 -17.50
N LYS A 425 -0.56 0.15 -17.00
CA LYS A 425 -0.47 -1.31 -16.87
C LYS A 425 -0.93 -2.06 -18.12
N ASP A 426 -1.37 -1.36 -19.15
CA ASP A 426 -1.87 -1.99 -20.38
C ASP A 426 -0.71 -2.72 -21.06
N GLY A 427 -0.90 -4.01 -21.39
CA GLY A 427 0.18 -4.91 -21.82
C GLY A 427 1.01 -5.55 -20.69
N HIS A 428 0.91 -5.06 -19.45
CA HIS A 428 1.65 -5.56 -18.28
C HIS A 428 0.74 -5.95 -17.10
N THR A 429 -0.54 -6.24 -17.37
CA THR A 429 -1.55 -6.48 -16.31
C THR A 429 -1.21 -7.68 -15.42
N THR A 430 -0.64 -8.76 -15.98
CA THR A 430 -0.24 -9.95 -15.21
C THR A 430 0.94 -9.66 -14.28
N SER A 431 1.99 -9.00 -14.77
CA SER A 431 3.15 -8.64 -13.94
C SER A 431 2.76 -7.63 -12.87
N TYR A 432 1.98 -6.61 -13.21
CA TYR A 432 1.44 -5.64 -12.26
C TYR A 432 0.62 -6.33 -11.15
N ASN A 433 -0.27 -7.25 -11.51
CA ASN A 433 -1.06 -8.02 -10.54
C ASN A 433 -0.19 -8.89 -9.64
N HIS A 434 0.85 -9.53 -10.21
CA HIS A 434 1.81 -10.33 -9.44
C HIS A 434 2.58 -9.46 -8.45
N HIS A 435 3.09 -8.30 -8.89
CA HIS A 435 3.78 -7.35 -8.04
C HIS A 435 2.86 -6.83 -6.93
N THR A 436 1.62 -6.45 -7.26
CA THR A 436 0.63 -5.99 -6.28
C THR A 436 0.32 -7.07 -5.26
N PHE A 437 0.11 -8.32 -5.69
CA PHE A 437 -0.13 -9.43 -4.77
C PHE A 437 1.07 -9.65 -3.85
N HIS A 438 2.28 -9.77 -4.41
CA HIS A 438 3.50 -9.97 -3.66
C HIS A 438 3.75 -8.83 -2.65
N TRP A 439 3.56 -7.58 -3.06
CA TRP A 439 3.66 -6.42 -2.17
C TRP A 439 2.61 -6.44 -1.06
N ARG A 440 1.34 -6.76 -1.37
CA ARG A 440 0.25 -6.87 -0.37
C ARG A 440 0.54 -7.94 0.67
N THR A 441 1.09 -9.07 0.28
CA THR A 441 1.45 -10.11 1.26
C THR A 441 2.47 -9.64 2.31
N MET A 442 3.22 -8.57 2.05
CA MET A 442 4.13 -7.96 3.03
C MET A 442 3.48 -6.86 3.88
N HIS A 443 2.28 -6.39 3.53
CA HIS A 443 1.63 -5.21 4.11
C HIS A 443 0.24 -5.51 4.69
N GLU A 444 -0.08 -6.78 4.91
CA GLU A 444 -1.34 -7.20 5.53
C GLU A 444 -1.17 -7.35 7.05
N LEU A 445 -2.13 -6.78 7.80
CA LEU A 445 -2.31 -7.01 9.22
C LEU A 445 -3.33 -8.13 9.44
N PRO A 446 -3.17 -8.94 10.51
CA PRO A 446 -4.15 -9.97 10.84
C PRO A 446 -5.43 -9.35 11.41
N ILE A 447 -6.50 -10.15 11.40
CA ILE A 447 -7.76 -9.84 12.07
C ILE A 447 -7.52 -9.82 13.59
N PRO A 448 -8.22 -8.97 14.37
CA PRO A 448 -8.14 -9.01 15.83
C PRO A 448 -8.32 -10.42 16.39
N VAL A 449 -7.45 -10.80 17.31
CA VAL A 449 -7.42 -12.14 17.93
C VAL A 449 -8.03 -12.04 19.31
N GLN A 450 -9.03 -12.86 19.58
CA GLN A 450 -9.70 -12.94 20.88
C GLN A 450 -9.20 -14.15 21.66
N ILE A 451 -8.81 -13.95 22.91
CA ILE A 451 -8.25 -14.97 23.79
C ILE A 451 -9.07 -15.00 25.07
N GLU A 452 -9.79 -16.09 25.27
CA GLU A 452 -10.72 -16.23 26.41
C GLU A 452 -9.99 -16.72 27.66
N PHE A 453 -10.35 -16.19 28.82
CA PHE A 453 -9.95 -16.66 30.14
C PHE A 453 -11.20 -17.07 30.91
N SER A 454 -11.74 -18.25 30.58
CA SER A 454 -13.02 -18.75 31.11
C SER A 454 -13.07 -18.79 32.64
N GLU A 455 -11.95 -19.14 33.30
CA GLU A 455 -11.82 -19.15 34.77
C GLU A 455 -12.00 -17.77 35.41
N LEU A 456 -11.66 -16.71 34.68
CA LEU A 456 -11.75 -15.32 35.15
C LEU A 456 -12.98 -14.59 34.63
N LYS A 457 -13.76 -15.21 33.74
CA LYS A 457 -14.82 -14.56 32.93
C LYS A 457 -14.30 -13.32 32.20
N LEU A 458 -13.08 -13.38 31.68
CA LEU A 458 -12.45 -12.28 30.91
C LEU A 458 -12.11 -12.72 29.50
N GLN A 459 -12.09 -11.79 28.57
CA GLN A 459 -11.61 -11.96 27.20
C GLN A 459 -10.54 -10.91 26.92
N VAL A 460 -9.45 -11.32 26.25
CA VAL A 460 -8.40 -10.40 25.80
C VAL A 460 -8.49 -10.26 24.30
N THR A 461 -8.68 -9.04 23.81
CA THR A 461 -8.67 -8.74 22.37
C THR A 461 -7.31 -8.15 22.00
N ILE A 462 -6.62 -8.75 21.03
CA ILE A 462 -5.34 -8.29 20.50
C ILE A 462 -5.52 -7.82 19.06
N TRP A 463 -5.10 -6.60 18.75
CA TRP A 463 -5.14 -6.07 17.38
C TRP A 463 -3.88 -5.30 17.04
N PHE A 464 -3.74 -4.95 15.76
CA PHE A 464 -2.52 -4.39 15.20
C PHE A 464 -2.80 -3.08 14.48
N ASP A 465 -1.83 -2.17 14.52
CA ASP A 465 -1.83 -0.97 13.69
C ASP A 465 -0.45 -0.75 13.06
N PHE A 466 -0.42 -0.04 11.95
CA PHE A 466 0.80 0.22 11.20
C PHE A 466 1.73 1.16 11.97
N CYS A 467 3.03 0.82 12.01
CA CYS A 467 4.06 1.74 12.46
C CYS A 467 4.54 2.57 11.27
N GLY A 468 3.83 3.65 10.97
CA GLY A 468 4.11 4.46 9.79
C GLY A 468 4.02 3.63 8.51
N HIS A 469 5.06 3.68 7.69
CA HIS A 469 5.19 2.92 6.45
C HIS A 469 6.13 1.71 6.55
N PHE A 470 6.56 1.35 7.77
CA PHE A 470 7.46 0.22 7.98
C PHE A 470 6.75 -1.13 7.77
N THR A 471 7.41 -2.00 7.03
CA THR A 471 6.97 -3.37 6.75
C THR A 471 7.45 -4.35 7.83
N ASN A 472 8.43 -3.97 8.65
CA ASN A 472 9.01 -4.83 9.70
C ASN A 472 8.80 -4.32 11.14
N LYS A 473 7.87 -3.38 11.32
CA LYS A 473 7.48 -2.82 12.63
C LYS A 473 5.96 -2.67 12.69
N VAL A 474 5.38 -2.92 13.86
CA VAL A 474 3.92 -2.87 14.05
C VAL A 474 3.59 -2.45 15.48
N TYR A 475 2.51 -1.69 15.65
CA TYR A 475 1.93 -1.47 16.97
C TYR A 475 1.00 -2.64 17.29
N VAL A 476 1.17 -3.22 18.47
CA VAL A 476 0.28 -4.27 18.98
C VAL A 476 -0.47 -3.72 20.18
N PHE A 477 -1.79 -3.85 20.14
CA PHE A 477 -2.69 -3.41 21.19
C PHE A 477 -3.33 -4.62 21.87
N SER A 478 -3.67 -4.44 23.13
CA SER A 478 -4.40 -5.43 23.92
C SER A 478 -5.38 -4.74 24.86
N SER A 479 -6.64 -5.16 24.82
CA SER A 479 -7.71 -4.78 25.76
C SER A 479 -8.15 -5.99 26.57
N VAL A 480 -8.72 -5.74 27.75
CA VAL A 480 -9.39 -6.75 28.58
C VAL A 480 -10.86 -6.38 28.66
N GLU A 481 -11.71 -7.32 28.28
CA GLU A 481 -13.17 -7.19 28.24
C GLU A 481 -13.81 -8.33 29.05
N ASP A 482 -15.07 -8.16 29.42
CA ASP A 482 -15.84 -9.22 30.08
C ASP A 482 -16.17 -10.34 29.07
N LEU A 483 -15.97 -11.59 29.48
CA LEU A 483 -16.39 -12.73 28.68
C LEU A 483 -17.92 -12.86 28.77
N ILE A 484 -18.61 -12.64 27.66
CA ILE A 484 -20.06 -12.86 27.55
C ILE A 484 -20.27 -14.34 27.18
N PRO A 485 -20.84 -15.18 28.07
CA PRO A 485 -21.12 -16.58 27.75
C PRO A 485 -22.14 -16.67 26.60
N GLU A 486 -21.90 -17.54 25.62
CA GLU A 486 -22.87 -17.80 24.53
C GLU A 486 -24.21 -18.36 25.05
N ASP A 487 -24.22 -18.97 26.25
CA ASP A 487 -25.37 -19.66 26.86
C ASP A 487 -26.18 -18.83 27.89
N GLU A 488 -25.74 -17.62 28.27
CA GLU A 488 -26.58 -16.73 29.10
C GLU A 488 -27.50 -15.92 28.16
N ASP A 489 -28.64 -16.54 27.88
CA ASP A 489 -29.73 -16.04 27.06
C ASP A 489 -29.95 -14.52 27.19
N PHE A 490 -29.94 -13.89 26.02
CA PHE A 490 -30.54 -12.58 25.74
C PHE A 490 -32.01 -12.47 26.26
N GLN A 491 -32.63 -13.60 26.63
CA GLN A 491 -33.99 -13.71 27.18
C GLN A 491 -34.05 -13.68 28.72
N GLU A 492 -33.12 -14.28 29.46
CA GLU A 492 -33.22 -14.36 30.94
C GLU A 492 -32.87 -13.01 31.61
N PHE A 493 -32.02 -12.20 30.96
CA PHE A 493 -31.69 -10.84 31.40
C PHE A 493 -32.88 -9.85 31.28
N MET A 494 -33.88 -10.15 30.43
CA MET A 494 -35.08 -9.33 30.22
C MET A 494 -36.17 -9.57 31.28
N GLU A 495 -36.16 -10.70 31.98
CA GLU A 495 -37.24 -11.09 32.91
C GLU A 495 -36.99 -10.66 34.37
N GLY A 496 -35.77 -10.23 34.70
CA GLY A 496 -35.35 -9.93 36.08
C GLY A 496 -35.57 -8.50 36.58
N LYS A 497 -36.05 -7.54 35.76
CA LYS A 497 -36.32 -6.17 36.21
C LYS A 497 -37.81 -5.92 36.42
N ASN A 498 -38.17 -5.47 37.62
CA ASN A 498 -39.52 -5.10 38.03
C ASN A 498 -40.16 -4.13 37.02
N LYS A 499 -41.40 -4.42 36.61
CA LYS A 499 -42.23 -3.68 35.65
C LYS A 499 -42.56 -2.22 36.04
N GLU A 500 -41.99 -1.69 37.12
CA GLU A 500 -42.36 -0.37 37.65
C GLU A 500 -41.41 0.77 37.26
N ASP A 501 -40.21 0.48 36.72
CA ASP A 501 -39.28 1.52 36.20
C ASP A 501 -39.41 1.77 34.68
N LEU A 502 -40.50 1.28 34.07
CA LEU A 502 -40.78 1.46 32.64
C LEU A 502 -41.41 2.84 32.36
N ASN A 503 -40.58 3.85 32.12
CA ASN A 503 -41.03 5.10 31.51
C ASN A 503 -41.51 4.83 30.07
N LYS A 504 -42.83 4.87 29.87
CA LYS A 504 -43.46 4.79 28.54
C LYS A 504 -43.30 6.11 27.80
N GLY A 505 -42.53 6.12 26.72
CA GLY A 505 -42.66 7.14 25.67
C GLY A 505 -43.91 6.88 24.81
N GLU A 506 -44.47 7.93 24.22
CA GLU A 506 -45.79 7.94 23.53
C GLU A 506 -45.89 7.05 22.28
N ASP A 507 -44.81 6.38 21.87
CA ASP A 507 -44.75 5.62 20.61
C ASP A 507 -44.66 4.09 20.82
N GLY A 508 -44.73 3.62 22.07
CA GLY A 508 -44.74 2.18 22.39
C GLY A 508 -43.44 1.43 22.08
N ARG A 509 -42.33 2.13 21.82
CA ARG A 509 -40.99 1.54 21.64
C ARG A 509 -40.12 1.73 22.88
N MET A 510 -39.44 0.64 23.24
CA MET A 510 -38.54 0.49 24.39
C MET A 510 -37.23 1.23 24.12
N LEU A 511 -36.85 2.18 24.98
CA LEU A 511 -35.51 2.78 24.99
C LEU A 511 -34.66 1.93 25.94
N VAL A 512 -33.77 1.09 25.40
CA VAL A 512 -32.70 0.45 26.17
C VAL A 512 -31.48 1.36 26.07
N SER A 513 -31.45 2.40 26.90
CA SER A 513 -30.24 3.14 27.18
C SER A 513 -29.41 2.32 28.17
N ASP A 514 -28.27 1.78 27.73
CA ASP A 514 -27.05 1.57 28.51
C ASP A 514 -26.07 0.72 27.68
N CYS A 515 -25.24 1.43 26.92
CA CYS A 515 -24.01 0.91 26.31
C CYS A 515 -23.21 0.17 27.40
N LYS A 516 -22.97 -1.15 27.24
CA LYS A 516 -22.20 -1.97 28.19
C LYS A 516 -20.76 -1.41 28.31
N THR A 517 -20.53 -0.56 29.30
CA THR A 517 -19.20 -0.24 29.80
C THR A 517 -18.60 -1.52 30.39
N CYS A 518 -17.33 -1.82 30.10
CA CYS A 518 -16.60 -2.92 30.76
C CYS A 518 -16.82 -2.87 32.27
N SER A 519 -17.04 -4.03 32.89
CA SER A 519 -17.23 -4.14 34.33
C SER A 519 -16.03 -3.55 35.08
N GLU A 520 -16.24 -3.10 36.32
CA GLU A 520 -15.14 -2.66 37.19
C GLU A 520 -14.08 -3.77 37.36
N TRP A 521 -14.51 -5.03 37.26
CA TRP A 521 -13.62 -6.19 37.26
C TRP A 521 -12.72 -6.21 36.03
N ALA A 522 -13.25 -6.15 34.81
CA ALA A 522 -12.45 -6.08 33.58
C ALA A 522 -11.52 -4.85 33.58
N LEU A 523 -12.02 -3.68 34.00
CA LEU A 523 -11.25 -2.43 34.07
C LEU A 523 -10.13 -2.45 35.12
N SER A 524 -10.18 -3.37 36.09
CA SER A 524 -9.12 -3.56 37.09
C SER A 524 -7.93 -4.39 36.57
N HIS A 525 -8.07 -5.02 35.39
CA HIS A 525 -7.07 -5.88 34.78
C HIS A 525 -6.43 -5.24 33.55
N LEU A 526 -5.20 -5.66 33.24
CA LEU A 526 -4.46 -5.27 32.05
C LEU A 526 -3.80 -6.51 31.43
N ALA A 527 -3.84 -6.60 30.11
CA ALA A 527 -3.21 -7.68 29.34
C ALA A 527 -1.81 -7.27 28.88
N TYR A 528 -0.78 -7.87 29.46
CA TYR A 528 0.60 -7.70 29.04
C TYR A 528 0.98 -8.76 28.01
N LEU A 529 1.54 -8.30 26.89
CA LEU A 529 2.02 -9.19 25.83
C LEU A 529 3.52 -9.37 25.94
N ARG A 530 3.98 -10.63 26.00
CA ARG A 530 5.40 -10.99 25.86
C ARG A 530 5.61 -11.72 24.54
N PHE A 531 6.64 -11.29 23.81
CA PHE A 531 7.04 -11.87 22.53
C PHE A 531 8.38 -12.61 22.67
N PRO A 532 8.68 -13.55 21.74
CA PRO A 532 9.99 -14.20 21.67
C PRO A 532 11.17 -13.21 21.62
N GLU A 533 12.33 -13.63 22.14
CA GLU A 533 13.52 -12.78 22.31
C GLU A 533 14.11 -12.25 20.98
N GLU A 534 13.81 -12.90 19.86
CA GLU A 534 14.23 -12.42 18.55
C GLU A 534 13.60 -11.06 18.16
N PHE A 535 12.47 -10.71 18.75
CA PHE A 535 11.78 -9.44 18.49
C PHE A 535 12.13 -8.40 19.56
N GLU A 536 12.23 -7.14 19.12
CA GLU A 536 12.39 -6.03 20.05
C GLU A 536 11.01 -5.44 20.35
N CYS A 537 10.61 -5.51 21.62
CA CYS A 537 9.34 -4.98 22.10
C CYS A 537 9.59 -3.75 22.97
N SER A 538 8.92 -2.63 22.68
CA SER A 538 9.02 -1.43 23.51
C SER A 538 8.36 -1.63 24.88
N SER A 539 8.64 -0.74 25.82
CA SER A 539 7.84 -0.67 27.05
C SER A 539 6.35 -0.43 26.72
N PRO A 540 5.43 -1.09 27.43
CA PRO A 540 4.01 -0.94 27.21
C PRO A 540 3.56 0.48 27.57
N LYS A 541 2.80 1.10 26.68
CA LYS A 541 2.15 2.39 26.88
C LYS A 541 0.67 2.17 27.14
N MET A 542 0.15 2.80 28.18
CA MET A 542 -1.28 2.80 28.44
C MET A 542 -1.96 3.83 27.53
N CYS A 543 -2.91 3.35 26.74
CA CYS A 543 -3.86 4.15 25.99
C CYS A 543 -5.19 4.10 26.74
N LYS A 544 -5.75 5.26 27.09
CA LYS A 544 -7.10 5.35 27.67
C LYS A 544 -8.05 5.79 26.56
N ASP A 545 -9.09 5.01 26.35
CA ASP A 545 -10.26 5.41 25.58
C ASP A 545 -11.42 5.53 26.56
N ASP A 546 -12.12 6.66 26.52
CA ASP A 546 -13.24 6.94 27.43
C ASP A 546 -14.43 5.97 27.21
N ALA A 547 -14.45 5.23 26.09
CA ALA A 547 -15.51 4.27 25.75
C ALA A 547 -15.04 2.79 25.77
N GLU A 548 -13.77 2.49 25.48
CA GLU A 548 -13.24 1.10 25.38
C GLU A 548 -12.37 0.68 26.60
N GLY A 549 -12.15 1.59 27.56
CA GLY A 549 -11.36 1.32 28.76
C GLY A 549 -9.86 1.54 28.56
N VAL A 550 -9.03 0.73 29.23
CA VAL A 550 -7.56 0.89 29.20
C VAL A 550 -6.94 -0.19 28.34
N SER A 551 -6.31 0.21 27.25
CA SER A 551 -5.55 -0.66 26.37
C SER A 551 -4.04 -0.51 26.60
N LEU A 552 -3.30 -1.60 26.46
CA LEU A 552 -1.84 -1.56 26.40
C LEU A 552 -1.38 -1.62 24.95
N CYS A 553 -0.49 -0.69 24.59
CA CYS A 553 0.14 -0.60 23.29
C CYS A 553 1.64 -0.86 23.41
N VAL A 554 2.17 -1.74 22.58
CA VAL A 554 3.60 -2.00 22.43
C VAL A 554 4.02 -1.85 20.98
N LEU A 555 5.22 -1.33 20.73
CA LEU A 555 5.85 -1.36 19.41
C LEU A 555 6.68 -2.64 19.30
N LEU A 556 6.33 -3.48 18.33
CA LEU A 556 7.09 -4.68 18.00
C LEU A 556 7.92 -4.43 16.74
N SER A 557 9.23 -4.64 16.84
CA SER A 557 10.20 -4.44 15.76
C SER A 557 10.95 -5.75 15.44
N HIS A 558 11.69 -5.74 14.33
CA HIS A 558 12.43 -6.90 13.78
C HIS A 558 11.54 -8.06 13.31
N LEU A 559 10.35 -7.77 12.77
CA LEU A 559 9.43 -8.79 12.27
C LEU A 559 10.04 -9.69 11.18
N GLN A 560 11.08 -9.23 10.47
CA GLN A 560 11.79 -10.03 9.46
C GLN A 560 12.55 -11.23 10.05
N LYS A 561 12.75 -11.28 11.37
CA LYS A 561 13.38 -12.42 12.06
C LYS A 561 12.41 -13.58 12.31
N ALA A 562 11.12 -13.35 12.14
CA ALA A 562 10.10 -14.38 12.39
C ALA A 562 10.30 -15.60 11.50
N LYS A 563 10.18 -16.79 12.09
CA LYS A 563 10.24 -18.07 11.37
C LYS A 563 8.85 -18.63 11.06
N GLY A 564 7.91 -17.75 10.68
CA GLY A 564 6.53 -18.13 10.40
C GLY A 564 5.53 -17.16 11.02
N GLU A 565 4.46 -17.72 11.59
CA GLU A 565 3.41 -16.97 12.28
C GLU A 565 3.91 -16.44 13.62
N LEU A 566 3.38 -15.28 14.02
CA LEU A 566 3.72 -14.64 15.27
C LEU A 566 2.99 -15.31 16.43
N THR A 567 3.71 -15.60 17.51
CA THR A 567 3.16 -16.12 18.76
C THR A 567 3.47 -15.19 19.91
N CYS A 568 2.59 -15.09 20.90
CA CYS A 568 2.83 -14.34 22.12
C CYS A 568 2.41 -15.11 23.38
N VAL A 569 2.92 -14.65 24.52
CA VAL A 569 2.40 -14.99 25.85
C VAL A 569 1.55 -13.82 26.32
N VAL A 570 0.34 -14.11 26.78
CA VAL A 570 -0.59 -13.12 27.34
C VAL A 570 -0.62 -13.28 28.85
N GLU A 571 -0.28 -12.20 29.55
CA GLU A 571 -0.33 -12.12 31.01
C GLU A 571 -1.39 -11.14 31.46
N ILE A 572 -2.38 -11.62 32.20
CA ILE A 572 -3.34 -10.76 32.88
C ILE A 572 -2.72 -10.34 34.21
N ARG A 573 -2.60 -9.04 34.42
CA ARG A 573 -2.13 -8.43 35.66
C ARG A 573 -3.15 -7.45 36.22
N ASP A 574 -3.17 -7.28 37.54
CA ASP A 574 -3.95 -6.21 38.16
C ASP A 574 -3.26 -4.83 38.01
N ARG A 575 -3.94 -3.77 38.48
CA ARG A 575 -3.38 -2.41 38.56
C ARG A 575 -2.10 -2.29 39.39
N GLN A 576 -1.82 -3.24 40.27
CA GLN A 576 -0.64 -3.30 41.12
C GLN A 576 0.49 -4.14 40.51
N GLN A 577 0.36 -4.55 39.23
CA GLN A 577 1.30 -5.39 38.48
C GLN A 577 1.41 -6.84 38.99
N LYS A 578 0.49 -7.30 39.82
CA LYS A 578 0.46 -8.70 40.27
C LYS A 578 -0.06 -9.58 39.13
N LEU A 579 0.65 -10.66 38.85
CA LEU A 579 0.24 -11.65 37.86
C LEU A 579 -0.97 -12.45 38.37
N ILE A 580 -2.03 -12.52 37.56
CA ILE A 580 -3.28 -13.20 37.88
C ILE A 580 -3.44 -14.46 37.04
N ALA A 581 -3.25 -14.35 35.72
CA ALA A 581 -3.28 -15.50 34.82
C ALA A 581 -2.33 -15.32 33.65
N THR A 582 -1.92 -16.44 33.05
CA THR A 582 -1.04 -16.46 31.89
C THR A 582 -1.55 -17.49 30.89
N LYS A 583 -1.53 -17.13 29.61
CA LYS A 583 -1.68 -18.06 28.49
C LYS A 583 -0.46 -17.98 27.59
N GLU A 584 0.20 -19.11 27.40
CA GLU A 584 1.40 -19.21 26.57
C GLU A 584 1.06 -19.60 25.13
N ASN A 585 1.99 -19.35 24.21
CA ASN A 585 1.95 -19.80 22.81
C ASN A 585 0.66 -19.45 22.05
N GLN A 586 0.12 -18.26 22.28
CA GLN A 586 -1.07 -17.77 21.58
C GLN A 586 -0.70 -17.35 20.17
N LEU A 587 -1.39 -17.92 19.18
CA LEU A 587 -1.12 -17.69 17.77
C LEU A 587 -1.80 -16.40 17.30
N LEU A 588 -1.01 -15.46 16.80
CA LEU A 588 -1.50 -14.19 16.25
C LEU A 588 -1.57 -14.20 14.71
N GLY A 589 -1.04 -15.26 14.09
CA GLY A 589 -0.95 -15.40 12.64
C GLY A 589 0.18 -14.57 12.03
N HIS A 590 0.14 -14.40 10.71
CA HIS A 590 1.16 -13.62 10.01
C HIS A 590 0.88 -12.12 10.03
N VAL A 591 1.89 -11.36 10.41
CA VAL A 591 1.90 -9.88 10.44
C VAL A 591 2.93 -9.35 9.45
N LEU A 592 2.52 -8.52 8.49
CA LEU A 592 3.41 -7.84 7.56
C LEU A 592 4.46 -8.78 6.90
N ILE A 593 5.76 -8.45 7.02
CA ILE A 593 6.88 -9.17 6.39
C ILE A 593 7.06 -10.63 6.86
N THR A 594 6.43 -11.04 7.97
CA THR A 594 6.57 -12.40 8.51
C THR A 594 6.13 -13.49 7.52
N ARG A 595 5.24 -13.19 6.57
CA ARG A 595 4.77 -14.12 5.51
C ARG A 595 5.86 -14.56 4.56
N ILE A 596 6.89 -13.74 4.39
CA ILE A 596 7.99 -14.02 3.47
C ILE A 596 9.26 -14.46 4.22
N ALA A 597 9.37 -14.15 5.52
CA ALA A 597 10.54 -14.43 6.34
C ALA A 597 10.80 -15.93 6.63
N GLY A 598 9.79 -16.79 6.44
CA GLY A 598 9.88 -18.24 6.73
C GLY A 598 10.10 -19.18 5.53
N LYS A 599 10.03 -18.69 4.29
CA LYS A 599 10.23 -19.54 3.10
C LYS A 599 11.73 -19.63 2.80
N LYS A 600 12.41 -20.58 3.45
CA LYS A 600 13.77 -21.01 3.07
C LYS A 600 13.78 -21.64 1.69
#